data_AF-A0A1F5QSN8-F1
#
_entry.id   AF-A0A1F5QSN8-F1
#
_cell.length_a   1.000
_cell.length_b   1.000
_cell.length_c   1.000
_cell.angle_alpha   90.00
_cell.angle_beta   90.00
_cell.angle_gamma   90.00
#
_symmetry.space_group_name_H-M   'P 1'
#
loop_
_entity.id
_entity.type
_entity.pdbx_description
1 polymer ?
#
loop_
_entity_poly.entity_id
_entity_poly.type
_entity_poly.pdbx_seq_one_letter_code
_entity_poly.pdbx_strand_id
1 'polypeptide(L)'
;MPTATVKIMRSYDYCHFEVQLGSDENLTLEEINDLRKQAALLVDEAVRQYKIAKKKEQARTQHEWETERLLERIQAIERKPERANALFFASARTDIPLLCDALRAAWEQLRTAQDVHREPRPPYGRTRKEDPGP
;
A
#
# COMPACT_ATOMS: atom_id res chain seq x y z
N MET A 1 0.91 52.96 38.41
CA MET A 1 2.09 52.05 38.48
C MET A 1 2.03 51.17 37.24
N PRO A 2 3.14 50.92 36.52
CA PRO A 2 3.07 50.26 35.21
C PRO A 2 2.90 48.74 35.38
N THR A 3 1.71 48.24 35.07
CA THR A 3 1.44 46.81 34.92
C THR A 3 2.19 46.26 33.71
N ALA A 4 2.72 45.04 33.82
CA ALA A 4 3.44 44.39 32.73
C ALA A 4 2.51 43.42 31.98
N THR A 5 2.57 43.46 30.65
CA THR A 5 1.83 42.53 29.80
C THR A 5 2.73 42.10 28.66
N VAL A 6 2.84 40.79 28.47
CA VAL A 6 3.61 40.19 27.38
C VAL A 6 2.68 39.42 26.47
N LYS A 7 2.72 39.74 25.18
CA LYS A 7 1.95 39.07 24.13
C LYS A 7 2.92 38.46 23.12
N ILE A 8 2.77 37.17 22.86
CA ILE A 8 3.51 36.46 21.83
C ILE A 8 2.51 35.85 20.84
N MET A 9 2.78 36.03 19.56
CA MET A 9 2.00 35.46 18.47
C MET A 9 2.92 34.70 17.54
N ARG A 10 2.50 33.48 17.14
CA ARG A 10 3.14 32.74 16.06
C ARG A 10 2.09 32.27 15.07
N SER A 11 2.49 32.22 13.81
CA SER A 11 1.63 31.81 12.71
C SER A 11 2.14 30.48 12.17
N TYR A 12 1.24 29.51 12.01
CA TYR A 12 1.54 28.23 11.39
C TYR A 12 0.35 27.80 10.54
N ASP A 13 0.60 27.47 9.28
CA ASP A 13 -0.41 26.86 8.40
C ASP A 13 -1.70 27.71 8.29
N TYR A 14 -1.52 29.02 8.11
CA TYR A 14 -2.60 30.01 8.04
C TYR A 14 -3.42 30.18 9.34
N CYS A 15 -3.02 29.54 10.44
CA CYS A 15 -3.58 29.77 11.77
C CYS A 15 -2.65 30.66 12.62
N HIS A 16 -3.24 31.50 13.48
CA HIS A 16 -2.52 32.34 14.44
C HIS A 16 -2.72 31.80 15.86
N PHE A 17 -1.61 31.62 16.57
CA PHE A 17 -1.56 31.19 17.95
C PHE A 17 -1.04 32.33 18.80
N GLU A 18 -1.85 32.76 19.75
CA GLU A 18 -1.56 33.92 20.59
C GLU A 18 -1.66 33.53 22.06
N VAL A 19 -0.66 33.94 22.84
CA VAL A 19 -0.70 33.90 24.30
C VAL A 19 -0.35 35.27 24.83
N GLN A 20 -1.19 35.73 25.75
CA GLN A 20 -0.99 36.96 26.50
C GLN A 20 -0.89 36.61 27.98
N LEU A 21 0.23 36.99 28.60
CA LEU A 21 0.45 36.88 30.04
C LEU A 21 0.53 38.30 30.62
N GLY A 22 -0.22 38.54 31.69
CA GLY A 22 -0.22 39.80 32.42
C GLY A 22 0.12 39.58 33.89
N SER A 23 0.70 40.59 34.52
CA SER A 23 0.84 40.66 35.97
C SER A 23 0.34 42.00 36.49
N ASP A 24 -0.43 41.94 37.57
CA ASP A 24 -0.89 43.12 38.32
C ASP A 24 0.17 43.62 39.30
N GLU A 25 1.25 42.87 39.49
CA GLU A 25 2.40 43.22 40.34
C GLU A 25 3.47 44.01 39.57
N ASN A 26 4.26 44.78 40.31
CA ASN A 26 5.42 45.47 39.74
C ASN A 26 6.55 44.46 39.50
N LEU A 27 6.79 44.14 38.23
CA LEU A 27 7.85 43.24 37.83
C LEU A 27 9.12 43.98 37.43
N THR A 28 10.25 43.37 37.76
CA THR A 28 11.56 43.74 37.24
C THR A 28 11.69 43.35 35.76
N LEU A 29 12.67 43.94 35.06
CA LEU A 29 12.94 43.59 33.66
C LEU A 29 13.30 42.11 33.48
N GLU A 30 13.93 41.50 34.48
CA GLU A 30 14.27 40.07 34.46
C GLU A 30 13.01 39.20 34.51
N GLU A 31 12.08 39.50 35.40
CA GLU A 31 10.79 38.79 35.51
C GLU A 31 9.91 38.98 34.26
N ILE A 32 9.92 40.18 33.65
CA ILE A 32 9.24 40.42 32.37
C ILE A 32 9.84 39.55 31.26
N ASN A 33 11.17 39.39 31.24
CA ASN A 33 11.83 38.52 30.27
C ASN A 33 11.50 37.04 30.50
N ASP A 34 11.32 36.62 31.74
CA ASP A 34 10.89 35.25 32.05
C ASP A 34 9.43 35.01 31.66
N LEU A 35 8.52 35.96 31.93
CA LEU A 35 7.15 35.93 31.39
C LEU A 35 7.14 35.81 29.86
N ARG A 36 8.04 36.53 29.18
CA ARG A 36 8.18 36.45 27.72
C ARG A 36 8.61 35.06 27.26
N LYS A 37 9.57 34.43 27.94
CA LYS A 37 10.00 33.05 27.63
C LYS A 37 8.85 32.07 27.86
N GLN A 38 8.11 32.21 28.97
CA GLN A 38 6.96 31.37 29.27
C GLN A 38 5.86 31.50 28.20
N ALA A 39 5.48 32.74 27.84
CA ALA A 39 4.52 32.98 26.78
C ALA A 39 4.97 32.35 25.45
N ALA A 40 6.26 32.45 25.12
CA ALA A 40 6.81 31.82 23.91
C ALA A 40 6.71 30.29 23.95
N LEU A 41 7.05 29.65 25.07
CA LEU A 41 6.92 28.20 25.24
C LEU A 41 5.47 27.72 25.11
N LEU A 42 4.52 28.46 25.69
CA LEU A 42 3.10 28.14 25.60
C LEU A 42 2.57 28.22 24.16
N VAL A 43 3.00 29.24 23.41
CA VAL A 43 2.64 29.36 21.99
C VAL A 43 3.27 28.22 21.18
N ASP A 44 4.52 27.87 21.45
CA ASP A 44 5.20 26.76 20.76
C ASP A 44 4.53 25.42 21.04
N GLU A 45 4.08 25.20 22.27
CA GLU A 45 3.33 24.02 22.67
C GLU A 45 1.95 23.97 21.98
N ALA A 46 1.24 25.09 21.89
CA ALA A 46 -0.03 25.17 21.15
C ALA A 46 0.15 24.82 19.66
N VAL A 47 1.20 25.33 19.03
CA VAL A 47 1.55 24.99 17.64
C VAL A 47 1.88 23.49 17.50
N ARG A 48 2.62 22.91 18.46
CA ARG A 48 2.94 21.47 18.47
C ARG A 48 1.68 20.63 18.57
N GLN A 49 0.76 20.96 19.48
CA GLN A 49 -0.51 20.27 19.64
C GLN A 49 -1.36 20.36 18.38
N TYR A 50 -1.43 21.54 17.75
CA TYR A 50 -2.12 21.72 16.48
C TYR A 50 -1.57 20.82 15.38
N LYS A 51 -0.24 20.74 15.22
CA LYS A 51 0.40 19.83 14.24
C LYS A 51 -0.01 18.37 14.45
N ILE A 52 -0.04 17.93 15.70
CA ILE A 52 -0.45 16.56 16.05
C ILE A 52 -1.93 16.34 15.71
N ALA A 53 -2.80 17.29 16.08
CA ALA A 53 -4.23 17.24 15.79
C ALA A 53 -4.48 17.17 14.28
N LYS A 54 -3.82 18.04 13.49
CA LYS A 54 -3.93 18.06 12.03
C LYS A 54 -3.50 16.74 11.40
N LYS A 55 -2.39 16.15 11.85
CA LYS A 55 -1.92 14.84 11.35
C LYS A 55 -2.91 13.71 11.67
N LYS A 56 -3.49 13.71 12.89
CA LYS A 56 -4.50 12.73 13.29
C LYS A 56 -5.77 12.86 12.45
N GLU A 57 -6.20 14.09 12.20
CA GLU A 57 -7.37 14.37 11.35
C GLU A 57 -7.17 13.84 9.93
N GLN A 58 -6.02 14.14 9.32
CA GLN A 58 -5.67 13.63 7.99
C GLN A 58 -5.68 12.10 7.93
N ALA A 59 -5.13 11.43 8.94
CA ALA A 59 -5.16 9.97 9.02
C ALA A 59 -6.59 9.45 9.16
N ARG A 60 -7.43 10.10 9.98
CA ARG A 60 -8.85 9.72 10.12
C ARG A 60 -9.59 9.82 8.79
N THR A 61 -9.47 10.94 8.09
CA THR A 61 -10.10 11.14 6.78
C THR A 61 -9.64 10.11 5.75
N GLN A 62 -8.34 9.78 5.74
CA GLN A 62 -7.80 8.74 4.86
C GLN A 62 -8.45 7.37 5.16
N HIS A 63 -8.57 7.00 6.43
CA HIS A 63 -9.20 5.74 6.83
C HIS A 63 -10.71 5.70 6.53
N GLU A 64 -11.41 6.82 6.67
CA GLU A 64 -12.81 6.96 6.28
C GLU A 64 -12.97 6.67 4.78
N TRP A 65 -12.16 7.32 3.93
CA TRP A 65 -12.14 7.08 2.48
C TRP A 65 -11.82 5.63 2.09
N GLU A 66 -10.84 5.02 2.75
CA GLU A 66 -10.47 3.62 2.52
C GLU A 66 -11.62 2.67 2.89
N THR A 67 -12.28 2.95 4.01
CA THR A 67 -13.41 2.15 4.50
C THR A 67 -14.59 2.24 3.55
N GLU A 68 -14.97 3.44 3.11
CA GLU A 68 -16.03 3.64 2.14
C GLU A 68 -15.75 2.88 0.84
N ARG A 69 -14.54 3.02 0.29
CA ARG A 69 -14.12 2.31 -0.92
C ARG A 69 -14.15 0.79 -0.75
N LEU A 70 -13.78 0.28 0.42
CA LEU A 70 -13.87 -1.16 0.71
C LEU A 70 -15.32 -1.63 0.76
N LEU A 71 -16.20 -0.88 1.40
CA LEU A 71 -17.64 -1.19 1.47
C LEU A 71 -18.28 -1.19 0.08
N GLU A 72 -17.95 -0.22 -0.77
CA GLU A 72 -18.39 -0.18 -2.16
C GLU A 72 -17.96 -1.44 -2.93
N ARG A 73 -16.71 -1.89 -2.73
CA ARG A 73 -16.19 -3.10 -3.37
C ARG A 73 -16.91 -4.36 -2.89
N ILE A 74 -17.17 -4.47 -1.58
CA ILE A 74 -17.93 -5.59 -1.00
C ILE A 74 -19.34 -5.62 -1.62
N GLN A 75 -20.05 -4.49 -1.61
CA GLN A 75 -21.39 -4.40 -2.20
C GLN A 75 -21.38 -4.72 -3.70
N ALA A 76 -20.36 -4.29 -4.43
CA ALA A 76 -20.22 -4.61 -5.85
C ALA A 76 -20.02 -6.12 -6.08
N ILE A 77 -19.32 -6.82 -5.18
CA ILE A 77 -19.15 -8.27 -5.23
C ILE A 77 -20.46 -8.97 -4.87
N GLU A 78 -21.15 -8.55 -3.80
CA GLU A 78 -22.43 -9.13 -3.37
C GLU A 78 -23.54 -8.95 -4.41
N ARG A 79 -23.55 -7.82 -5.12
CA ARG A 79 -24.50 -7.56 -6.20
C ARG A 79 -24.22 -8.36 -7.47
N LYS A 80 -23.04 -8.98 -7.61
CA LYS A 80 -22.79 -9.85 -8.77
C LYS A 80 -23.69 -11.09 -8.65
N PRO A 81 -24.61 -11.31 -9.60
CA PRO A 81 -25.49 -12.47 -9.53
C PRO A 81 -24.66 -13.75 -9.61
N GLU A 82 -24.97 -14.75 -8.77
CA GLU A 82 -24.30 -16.05 -8.78
C GLU A 82 -24.27 -16.69 -10.16
N ARG A 83 -25.28 -16.43 -11.01
CA ARG A 83 -25.32 -16.90 -12.41
C ARG A 83 -24.19 -16.34 -13.29
N ALA A 84 -23.71 -15.13 -13.06
CA ALA A 84 -22.57 -14.59 -13.80
C ALA A 84 -21.24 -15.26 -13.37
N ASN A 85 -21.10 -15.57 -12.08
CA ASN A 85 -19.96 -16.35 -11.58
C ASN A 85 -20.05 -17.81 -12.09
N ALA A 86 -21.24 -18.42 -12.07
CA ALA A 86 -21.46 -19.78 -12.54
C ALA A 86 -21.24 -19.93 -14.06
N LEU A 87 -21.61 -18.95 -14.90
CA LEU A 87 -21.33 -18.96 -16.34
C LEU A 87 -19.84 -18.80 -16.66
N PHE A 88 -19.09 -18.04 -15.84
CA PHE A 88 -17.64 -17.95 -15.97
C PHE A 88 -16.95 -19.29 -15.68
N PHE A 89 -17.38 -20.00 -14.63
CA PHE A 89 -16.87 -21.34 -14.31
C PHE A 89 -17.44 -22.46 -15.22
N ALA A 90 -18.65 -22.29 -15.75
CA ALA A 90 -19.27 -23.25 -16.66
C ALA A 90 -18.69 -23.19 -18.07
N SER A 91 -18.42 -21.99 -18.62
CA SER A 91 -17.71 -21.84 -19.90
C SER A 91 -16.27 -22.38 -19.81
N ALA A 92 -15.58 -22.09 -18.70
CA ALA A 92 -14.28 -22.70 -18.44
C ALA A 92 -14.33 -24.23 -18.36
N ARG A 93 -15.43 -24.83 -17.86
CA ARG A 93 -15.61 -26.30 -17.83
C ARG A 93 -15.94 -26.93 -19.18
N THR A 94 -16.62 -26.22 -20.08
CA THR A 94 -16.90 -26.73 -21.43
C THR A 94 -15.72 -26.59 -22.37
N ASP A 95 -14.84 -25.61 -22.12
CA ASP A 95 -13.70 -25.33 -23.00
C ASP A 95 -12.47 -26.16 -22.66
N ILE A 96 -12.32 -26.64 -21.42
CA ILE A 96 -11.18 -27.48 -21.01
C ILE A 96 -11.10 -28.81 -21.79
N PRO A 97 -12.18 -29.60 -21.96
CA PRO A 97 -12.12 -30.83 -22.76
C PRO A 97 -11.76 -30.55 -24.22
N LEU A 98 -12.36 -29.53 -24.84
CA LEU A 98 -12.08 -29.12 -26.22
C LEU A 98 -10.62 -28.65 -26.40
N LEU A 99 -10.08 -27.91 -25.43
CA LEU A 99 -8.70 -27.47 -25.43
C LEU A 99 -7.74 -28.67 -25.26
N CYS A 100 -8.07 -29.62 -24.38
CA CYS A 100 -7.30 -30.84 -24.17
C CYS A 100 -7.31 -31.75 -25.41
N ASP A 101 -8.45 -31.90 -26.08
CA ASP A 101 -8.58 -32.69 -27.30
C ASP A 101 -7.82 -32.03 -28.46
N ALA A 102 -7.89 -30.71 -28.60
CA ALA A 102 -7.11 -29.95 -29.58
C ALA A 102 -5.59 -30.08 -29.32
N LEU A 103 -5.15 -30.00 -28.06
CA LEU A 103 -3.74 -30.19 -27.68
C LEU A 103 -3.27 -31.62 -27.92
N ARG A 104 -4.13 -32.63 -27.68
CA ARG A 104 -3.81 -34.03 -27.94
C ARG A 104 -3.68 -34.32 -29.43
N ALA A 105 -4.60 -33.79 -30.25
CA ALA A 105 -4.53 -33.88 -31.70
C ALA A 105 -3.27 -33.17 -32.28
N ALA A 106 -2.94 -31.99 -31.75
CA ALA A 106 -1.72 -31.27 -32.14
C ALA A 106 -0.46 -32.06 -31.77
N TRP A 107 -0.45 -32.72 -30.60
CA TRP A 107 0.67 -33.57 -30.17
C TRP A 107 0.83 -34.82 -31.06
N GLU A 108 -0.26 -35.45 -31.48
CA GLU A 108 -0.23 -36.59 -32.43
C GLU A 108 0.26 -36.20 -33.82
N GLN A 109 -0.12 -35.02 -34.32
CA GLN A 109 0.40 -34.48 -35.58
C GLN A 109 1.91 -34.20 -35.48
N LEU A 110 2.37 -33.64 -34.37
CA LEU A 110 3.79 -33.42 -34.13
C LEU A 110 4.58 -34.73 -33.99
N ARG A 111 4.01 -35.72 -33.31
CA ARG A 111 4.62 -37.05 -33.15
C ARG A 111 4.76 -37.77 -34.47
N THR A 112 3.70 -37.78 -35.30
CA THR A 112 3.74 -38.38 -36.63
C THR A 112 4.72 -37.66 -37.55
N ALA A 113 4.80 -36.33 -37.50
CA ALA A 113 5.82 -35.57 -38.22
C ALA A 113 7.25 -35.88 -37.75
N GLN A 114 7.46 -36.10 -36.44
CA GLN A 114 8.77 -36.49 -35.90
C GLN A 114 9.14 -37.94 -36.22
N ASP A 115 8.18 -38.86 -36.28
CA ASP A 115 8.41 -40.25 -36.66
C ASP A 115 8.75 -40.39 -38.15
N VAL A 116 8.29 -39.48 -39.03
CA VAL A 116 8.71 -39.40 -40.45
C VAL A 116 10.17 -38.97 -40.60
N HIS A 117 10.71 -38.19 -39.66
CA HIS A 117 12.12 -37.75 -39.65
C HIS A 117 13.04 -38.63 -38.81
N ARG A 118 12.53 -39.73 -38.24
CA ARG A 118 13.34 -40.65 -37.44
C ARG A 118 14.07 -41.61 -38.39
N GLU A 119 15.31 -41.29 -38.72
CA GLU A 119 16.19 -42.22 -39.42
C GLU A 119 16.22 -43.58 -38.70
N PRO A 120 16.19 -44.70 -39.44
CA PRO A 120 16.28 -46.02 -38.83
C PRO A 120 17.59 -46.09 -38.05
N ARG A 121 17.50 -46.38 -36.74
CA ARG A 121 18.68 -46.60 -35.90
C ARG A 121 19.58 -47.63 -36.61
N PRO A 122 20.87 -47.32 -36.83
CA PRO A 122 21.75 -48.28 -37.46
C PRO A 122 21.78 -49.57 -36.63
N PRO A 123 21.74 -50.74 -37.29
CA PRO A 123 21.72 -52.01 -36.58
C PRO A 123 22.98 -52.11 -35.74
N TYR A 124 22.79 -52.32 -34.43
CA TYR A 124 23.86 -52.47 -33.46
C TYR A 124 24.96 -53.39 -33.99
N GLY A 125 26.17 -52.84 -34.17
CA GLY A 125 27.30 -53.57 -34.67
C GLY A 125 28.62 -53.00 -34.17
N ARG A 126 29.25 -53.75 -33.24
CA ARG A 126 30.66 -53.71 -32.81
C ARG A 126 31.10 -52.49 -32.00
N THR A 127 31.92 -52.62 -30.96
CA THR A 127 32.68 -53.73 -30.37
C THR A 127 33.05 -53.28 -28.98
N ARG A 128 32.91 -54.17 -27.99
CA ARG A 128 33.53 -54.06 -26.68
C ARG A 128 35.04 -53.91 -26.91
N LYS A 129 35.57 -52.69 -26.81
CA LYS A 129 37.00 -52.54 -26.57
C LYS A 129 37.20 -52.78 -25.08
N GLU A 130 37.91 -53.86 -24.82
CA GLU A 130 38.50 -54.22 -23.55
C GLU A 130 39.37 -53.05 -23.10
N ASP A 131 39.11 -52.51 -21.90
CA ASP A 131 40.13 -51.81 -21.15
C ASP A 131 40.52 -52.70 -19.97
N PRO A 132 41.82 -52.96 -19.77
CA PRO A 132 42.33 -53.82 -18.72
C PRO A 132 42.23 -53.06 -17.39
N GLY A 133 41.68 -53.71 -16.36
CA GLY A 133 41.97 -53.27 -14.98
C GLY A 133 43.37 -53.74 -14.56
N PRO A 134 43.73 -53.58 -13.28
CA PRO A 134 43.43 -52.49 -12.36
C PRO A 134 44.55 -51.43 -12.30
#